data_AF-M3GWS9-F1
#
_entry.id   AF-M3GWS9-F1
#
_cell.length_a   1.000
_cell.length_b   1.000
_cell.length_c   1.000
_cell.angle_alpha   90.00
_cell.angle_beta   90.00
_cell.angle_gamma   90.00
#
_symmetry.space_group_name_H-M   'P 1'
#
loop_
_entity.id
_entity.type
_entity.pdbx_description
1 polymer ?
#
loop_
_entity_poly.entity_id
_entity_poly.type
_entity_poly.pdbx_seq_one_letter_code
_entity_poly.pdbx_strand_id
1 'polypeptide(L)'
;MPYFKLHFYKTDQYIYNYPYTVGYLLSQFLLGEFRRAGDKFIGAYKTFLRECGVMSVEDLLQKHFGKDARTQEFWLECVDNALVYADEFKRLEEQMELDKTANLGG
;
A
#
# COMPACT_ATOMS: atom_id res chain seq x y z
N MET A 1 -30.31 0.82 -10.42
CA MET A 1 -30.23 1.52 -9.12
C MET A 1 -29.11 2.54 -9.20
N PRO A 2 -29.30 3.80 -8.77
CA PRO A 2 -28.24 4.80 -8.85
C PRO A 2 -27.12 4.43 -7.87
N TYR A 3 -25.90 4.75 -8.28
CA TYR A 3 -24.63 4.41 -7.65
C TYR A 3 -24.40 5.20 -6.34
N PHE A 4 -25.30 5.06 -5.36
CA PHE A 4 -25.14 5.70 -4.06
C PHE A 4 -24.15 4.89 -3.22
N LYS A 5 -22.95 5.45 -2.98
CA LYS A 5 -22.03 4.87 -1.99
C LYS A 5 -22.67 4.98 -0.61
N LEU A 6 -23.15 3.85 -0.10
CA LEU A 6 -23.83 3.70 1.20
C LEU A 6 -23.11 4.40 2.36
N HIS A 7 -21.78 4.53 2.25
CA HIS A 7 -20.89 5.16 3.23
C HIS A 7 -21.10 6.66 3.45
N PHE A 8 -21.72 7.40 2.51
CA PHE A 8 -21.98 8.84 2.69
C PHE A 8 -23.23 9.14 3.51
N TYR A 9 -24.08 8.14 3.78
CA TYR A 9 -25.37 8.30 4.46
C TYR A 9 -25.37 7.79 5.90
N LYS A 10 -24.20 7.35 6.40
CA LYS A 10 -24.00 7.03 7.82
C LYS A 10 -23.68 8.32 8.57
N THR A 11 -24.68 8.87 9.26
CA THR A 11 -24.60 10.15 10.01
C THR A 11 -23.89 10.01 11.36
N ASP A 12 -23.52 8.80 11.76
CA ASP A 12 -22.90 8.43 13.04
C ASP A 12 -21.39 8.13 12.94
N GLN A 13 -20.85 8.01 11.71
CA GLN A 13 -19.44 7.68 11.47
C GLN A 13 -18.78 8.72 10.54
N TYR A 14 -18.52 9.91 11.08
CA TYR A 14 -17.68 10.90 10.40
C TYR A 14 -16.33 10.25 10.04
N ILE A 15 -15.93 10.34 8.76
CA ILE A 15 -14.63 9.88 8.24
C ILE A 15 -14.44 8.33 8.20
N TYR A 16 -15.51 7.55 8.01
CA TYR A 16 -15.40 6.07 7.91
C TYR A 16 -14.55 5.54 6.72
N ASN A 17 -14.31 6.34 5.69
CA ASN A 17 -13.55 5.90 4.51
C ASN A 17 -12.02 6.01 4.71
N TYR A 18 -11.57 6.81 5.67
CA TYR A 18 -10.15 7.09 5.91
C TYR A 18 -9.33 5.84 6.28
N PRO A 19 -9.82 4.91 7.12
CA PRO A 19 -9.10 3.67 7.42
C PRO A 19 -8.75 2.82 6.19
N TYR A 20 -9.53 2.88 5.11
CA TYR A 20 -9.24 2.11 3.89
C TYR A 20 -8.01 2.66 3.16
N THR A 21 -7.94 3.98 2.98
CA THR A 21 -6.79 4.61 2.33
C THR A 21 -5.54 4.43 3.18
N VAL A 22 -5.65 4.67 4.49
CA VAL A 22 -4.54 4.46 5.44
C VAL A 22 -4.08 3.01 5.43
N GLY A 23 -5.01 2.06 5.54
CA GLY A 23 -4.70 0.63 5.55
C GLY A 23 -4.05 0.17 4.25
N TYR A 24 -4.55 0.64 3.10
CA TYR A 24 -3.96 0.33 1.80
C TYR A 24 -2.52 0.86 1.70
N LEU A 25 -2.29 2.15 1.96
CA LEU A 25 -0.97 2.76 1.87
C LEU A 25 0.03 2.11 2.84
N LEU A 26 -0.39 1.85 4.08
CA LEU A 26 0.43 1.15 5.07
C LEU A 26 0.78 -0.27 4.60
N SER A 27 -0.16 -0.99 3.96
CA SER A 27 0.14 -2.30 3.38
C SER A 27 1.20 -2.25 2.28
N GLN A 28 1.20 -1.17 1.46
CA GLN A 28 2.22 -0.99 0.42
C GLN A 28 3.60 -0.71 1.01
N PHE A 29 3.66 0.10 2.06
CA PHE A 29 4.90 0.29 2.82
C PHE A 29 5.43 -1.03 3.39
N LEU A 30 4.58 -1.81 4.06
CA LEU A 30 4.97 -3.11 4.64
C LEU A 30 5.44 -4.10 3.56
N LEU A 31 4.82 -4.11 2.39
CA LEU A 31 5.28 -4.91 1.24
C LEU A 31 6.64 -4.43 0.72
N GLY A 32 6.88 -3.11 0.67
CA GLY A 32 8.19 -2.54 0.35
C GLY A 32 9.27 -3.00 1.33
N GLU A 33 8.98 -2.96 2.63
CA GLU A 33 9.88 -3.44 3.68
C GLU A 33 10.15 -4.95 3.59
N PHE A 34 9.12 -5.75 3.25
CA PHE A 34 9.30 -7.17 2.97
C PHE A 34 10.24 -7.42 1.78
N ARG A 35 10.08 -6.68 0.67
CA ARG A 35 10.98 -6.79 -0.49
C ARG A 35 12.42 -6.42 -0.15
N ARG A 36 12.62 -5.42 0.73
CA ARG A 36 13.93 -4.93 1.15
C ARG A 36 14.64 -5.87 2.12
N ALA A 37 13.92 -6.37 3.13
CA ALA A 37 14.51 -7.12 4.25
C ALA A 37 14.35 -8.65 4.13
N GLY A 38 13.53 -9.14 3.20
CA GLY A 38 13.27 -10.56 2.98
C GLY A 38 12.79 -11.27 4.25
N ASP A 39 13.36 -12.45 4.54
CA ASP A 39 12.94 -13.28 5.68
C ASP A 39 13.06 -12.58 7.04
N LYS A 40 13.98 -11.61 7.18
CA LYS A 40 14.15 -10.82 8.42
C LYS A 40 12.91 -9.99 8.74
N PHE A 41 12.14 -9.58 7.72
CA PHE A 41 10.91 -8.82 7.89
C PHE A 41 9.85 -9.60 8.66
N ILE A 42 9.73 -10.93 8.44
CA ILE A 42 8.66 -11.73 9.05
C ILE A 42 8.70 -11.67 10.58
N GLY A 43 9.90 -11.65 11.17
CA GLY A 43 10.08 -11.49 12.62
C GLY A 43 9.62 -10.12 13.13
N ALA A 44 10.04 -9.06 12.44
CA ALA A 44 9.62 -7.69 12.77
C ALA A 44 8.10 -7.51 12.61
N TYR A 45 7.53 -8.01 11.52
CA TYR A 45 6.10 -7.93 11.22
C TYR A 45 5.23 -8.67 12.25
N LYS A 46 5.64 -9.85 12.72
CA LYS A 46 4.94 -10.55 13.81
C LYS A 46 4.92 -9.73 15.10
N THR A 47 6.02 -9.05 15.41
CA THR A 47 6.11 -8.22 16.63
C THR A 47 5.24 -6.97 16.47
N PHE A 48 5.30 -6.33 15.31
CA PHE A 48 4.42 -5.22 14.94
C PHE A 48 2.94 -5.58 15.12
N LEU A 49 2.49 -6.72 14.55
CA LEU A 49 1.09 -7.16 14.64
C LEU A 49 0.61 -7.45 16.07
N ARG A 50 1.48 -7.99 16.94
CA ARG A 50 1.13 -8.26 18.35
C ARG A 50 0.88 -6.98 19.13
N GLU A 51 1.51 -5.89 18.71
CA GLU A 51 1.42 -4.58 19.37
C GLU A 51 0.34 -3.68 18.73
N CYS A 52 -0.25 -4.13 17.61
CA CYS A 52 -1.44 -3.48 17.06
C CYS A 52 -2.60 -3.52 18.07
N GLY A 53 -3.19 -2.36 18.36
CA GLY A 53 -4.33 -2.23 19.27
C GLY A 53 -3.96 -1.83 20.71
N VAL A 54 -2.68 -1.85 21.08
CA VAL A 54 -2.18 -1.32 22.36
C VAL A 54 -1.36 -0.03 22.19
N MET A 55 -1.03 0.33 20.95
CA MET A 55 -0.23 1.50 20.59
C MET A 55 -0.89 2.25 19.42
N SER A 56 -0.58 3.55 19.31
CA SER A 56 -0.93 4.36 18.14
C SER A 56 -0.20 3.88 16.88
N VAL A 57 -0.70 4.24 15.69
CA VAL A 57 -0.04 3.84 14.43
C VAL A 57 1.31 4.53 14.27
N GLU A 58 1.41 5.76 14.75
CA GLU A 58 2.62 6.57 14.78
C GLU A 58 3.71 5.90 15.64
N ASP A 59 3.36 5.48 16.86
CA ASP A 59 4.32 4.85 17.76
C ASP A 59 4.77 3.47 17.25
N LEU A 60 3.86 2.71 16.63
CA LEU A 60 4.19 1.42 16.02
C LEU A 60 5.17 1.58 14.86
N LEU A 61 4.92 2.53 13.96
CA LEU A 61 5.79 2.81 12.82
C LEU A 61 7.16 3.33 13.26
N GLN A 62 7.18 4.21 14.26
CA GLN A 62 8.43 4.74 14.80
C GLN A 62 9.25 3.63 15.46
N LYS A 63 8.61 2.75 16.24
CA LYS A 63 9.29 1.67 16.98
C LYS A 63 9.85 0.58 16.07
N HIS A 64 9.06 0.11 15.09
CA HIS A 64 9.44 -1.06 14.29
C HIS A 64 10.19 -0.71 13.01
N PHE A 65 9.95 0.49 12.46
CA PHE A 65 10.47 0.88 11.14
C PHE A 65 11.17 2.24 11.13
N GLY A 66 11.19 2.97 12.25
CA GLY A 66 11.79 4.30 12.33
C GLY A 66 11.10 5.35 11.47
N LYS A 67 9.81 5.15 11.16
CA LYS A 67 9.00 6.04 10.31
C LYS A 67 8.00 6.82 11.14
N ASP A 68 7.69 8.04 10.72
CA ASP A 68 6.67 8.88 11.35
C ASP A 68 5.46 9.07 10.41
N ALA A 69 4.31 8.53 10.80
CA ALA A 69 3.07 8.62 10.01
C ALA A 69 2.48 10.04 9.97
N ARG A 70 3.02 10.97 10.75
CA ARG A 70 2.62 12.39 10.73
C ARG A 70 3.28 13.18 9.60
N THR A 71 4.31 12.62 8.95
CA THR A 71 5.07 13.34 7.93
C THR A 71 4.60 12.97 6.53
N GLN A 72 4.70 13.93 5.61
CA GLN A 72 4.29 13.72 4.22
C GLN A 72 5.19 12.69 3.52
N GLU A 73 6.47 12.66 3.89
CA GLU A 73 7.49 11.80 3.30
C GLU A 73 7.13 10.32 3.44
N PHE A 74 6.60 9.92 4.60
CA PHE A 74 6.15 8.55 4.83
C PHE A 74 5.03 8.16 3.86
N TRP A 75 4.05 9.05 3.65
CA TRP A 75 2.91 8.74 2.77
C TRP A 75 3.31 8.77 1.29
N LEU A 76 4.25 9.63 0.89
CA LEU A 76 4.81 9.61 -0.45
C LEU A 76 5.54 8.29 -0.73
N GLU A 77 6.32 7.78 0.23
CA GLU A 77 6.94 6.46 0.12
C GLU A 77 5.92 5.33 -0.03
N CYS A 78 4.78 5.39 0.68
CA CYS A 78 3.69 4.43 0.50
C CYS A 78 3.11 4.47 -0.92
N VAL A 79 2.96 5.68 -1.49
CA VAL A 79 2.48 5.90 -2.85
C VAL A 79 3.48 5.37 -3.87
N ASP A 80 4.76 5.66 -3.70
CA ASP A 80 5.83 5.17 -4.59
C ASP A 80 5.84 3.64 -4.65
N ASN A 81 5.67 2.97 -3.51
CA ASN A 81 5.54 1.51 -3.47
C ASN A 81 4.32 0.98 -4.22
N ALA A 82 3.23 1.75 -4.26
CA ALA A 82 2.02 1.41 -5.01
C ALA A 82 2.21 1.62 -6.53
N LEU A 83 2.96 2.65 -6.92
CA LEU A 83 3.20 2.99 -8.33
C LEU A 83 4.02 1.94 -9.08
N VAL A 84 4.82 1.14 -8.36
CA VAL A 84 5.55 -0.01 -8.94
C VAL A 84 4.65 -0.93 -9.77
N TYR A 85 3.40 -1.17 -9.36
CA TYR A 85 2.49 -2.02 -10.12
C TYR A 85 1.96 -1.35 -11.39
N ALA A 86 1.79 -0.02 -11.37
CA ALA A 86 1.38 0.73 -12.56
C ALA A 86 2.52 0.76 -13.59
N ASP A 87 3.76 0.88 -13.13
CA ASP A 87 4.93 0.83 -14.01
C ASP A 87 5.15 -0.58 -14.57
N GLU A 88 4.94 -1.62 -13.77
CA GLU A 88 4.96 -3.01 -14.25
C GLU A 88 3.86 -3.28 -15.28
N PHE A 89 2.66 -2.73 -15.08
CA PHE A 89 1.58 -2.83 -16.05
C PHE A 89 1.95 -2.20 -17.40
N LYS A 90 2.52 -0.99 -17.41
CA LYS A 90 2.99 -0.34 -18.64
C LYS A 90 4.07 -1.18 -19.34
N ARG A 91 5.01 -1.72 -18.57
CA ARG A 91 6.08 -2.58 -19.10
C ARG A 91 5.50 -3.81 -19.81
N LEU A 92 4.49 -4.45 -19.22
CA LEU A 92 3.82 -5.61 -19.81
C LEU A 92 3.02 -5.25 -21.07
N GLU A 93 2.37 -4.09 -21.09
CA GLU A 93 1.68 -3.59 -22.29
C GLU A 93 2.65 -3.44 -23.46
N GLU A 94 3.79 -2.77 -23.26
CA GLU A 94 4.83 -2.58 -24.28
C GLU A 94 5.35 -3.92 -24.81
N GLN A 95 5.58 -4.89 -23.92
CA GLN A 95 5.99 -6.24 -24.31
C GLN A 95 4.94 -6.95 -25.17
N MET A 96 3.66 -6.85 -24.81
CA MET A 96 2.58 -7.46 -25.58
C MET A 96 2.46 -6.87 -26.99
N GLU A 97 2.67 -5.56 -27.16
CA GLU A 97 2.66 -4.92 -28.48
C GLU A 97 3.88 -5.32 -29.34
N LEU A 98 5.06 -5.45 -28.72
CA LEU A 98 6.26 -5.98 -29.38
C LEU A 98 6.07 -7.45 -29.84
N ASP A 99 5.47 -8.29 -29.00
CA ASP A 99 5.23 -9.70 -29.33
C ASP A 99 4.20 -9.86 -30.46
N LYS A 100 3.17 -9.01 -30.51
CA LYS A 100 2.20 -8.99 -31.62
C LYS A 100 2.85 -8.59 -32.93
N THR A 101 3.69 -7.55 -32.92
CA THR A 101 4.38 -7.08 -34.13
C THR A 101 5.40 -8.09 -34.64
N ALA A 102 6.09 -8.80 -33.74
CA ALA A 102 6.98 -9.91 -34.11
C ALA A 102 6.22 -11.10 -34.74
N ASN A 103 5.02 -11.41 -34.26
CA ASN A 103 4.21 -12.55 -34.74
C ASN A 103 3.43 -12.28 -36.04
N LEU A 104 3.25 -11.02 -36.45
CA LEU A 104 2.57 -10.64 -37.70
C LEU A 104 3.53 -10.49 -38.90
N GLY A 105 4.84 -10.59 -38.67
CA GLY A 105 5.88 -10.46 -39.69
C GLY A 105 6.44 -11.78 -40.24
N GLY A 106 5.81 -12.91 -39.95
CA GLY A 106 6.21 -14.27 -40.38
C GLY A 106 5.27 -14.90 -41.39
#